data_AF-A0A3A4R301-F1
#
_entry.id   AF-A0A3A4R301-F1
#
_cell.length_a   1.000
_cell.length_b   1.000
_cell.length_c   1.000
_cell.angle_alpha   90.00
_cell.angle_beta   90.00
_cell.angle_gamma   90.00
#
_symmetry.space_group_name_H-M   'P 1'
#
loop_
_entity.id
_entity.type
_entity.pdbx_description
1 polymer ?
#
loop_
_entity_poly.entity_id
_entity_poly.type
_entity_poly.pdbx_seq_one_letter_code
_entity_poly.pdbx_strand_id
1 'polypeptide(L)'
;MENQTKISKLIIYLTCVFFTVFIGSYIVKIGMINQFFDAETMSLKPIFEGVELQSAFLTMLPVFTVSVISFICFILFLLAYFVVARINLRNEGWFFIIVLLIIVTTPFELYLLLKYDINLIQKIFSNEINSNYLLEMLKQRIVVLGPFPLIILFSYFIIIFLAIFKPLRKRI
;
A
#
# COMPACT_ATOMS: atom_id res chain seq x y z
N MET A 1 -12.04 -5.50 -23.54
CA MET A 1 -12.07 -6.85 -22.90
C MET A 1 -13.35 -7.59 -23.26
N GLU A 2 -13.51 -7.98 -24.52
CA GLU A 2 -14.54 -8.95 -24.92
C GLU A 2 -14.00 -10.37 -24.72
N ASN A 3 -14.85 -11.32 -24.33
CA ASN A 3 -14.55 -12.73 -24.02
C ASN A 3 -13.78 -13.03 -22.72
N GLN A 4 -14.24 -12.46 -21.59
CA GLN A 4 -13.77 -12.88 -20.27
C GLN A 4 -14.65 -13.96 -19.64
N THR A 5 -14.02 -15.00 -19.10
CA THR A 5 -14.71 -16.06 -18.33
C THR A 5 -15.29 -15.51 -17.03
N LYS A 6 -16.28 -16.20 -16.45
CA LYS A 6 -16.83 -15.81 -15.13
C LYS A 6 -15.75 -15.78 -14.05
N ILE A 7 -14.78 -16.69 -14.14
CA ILE A 7 -13.65 -16.79 -13.21
C ILE A 7 -12.75 -15.56 -13.33
N SER A 8 -12.35 -15.14 -14.54
CA SER A 8 -11.50 -13.96 -14.68
C SER A 8 -12.18 -12.68 -14.20
N LYS A 9 -13.50 -12.56 -14.41
CA LYS A 9 -14.32 -11.46 -13.86
C LYS A 9 -14.34 -11.43 -12.33
N LEU A 10 -14.44 -12.60 -11.69
CA LEU A 10 -14.37 -12.70 -10.23
C LEU A 10 -12.99 -12.30 -9.72
N ILE A 11 -11.93 -12.77 -10.35
CA ILE A 11 -10.55 -12.46 -9.94
C ILE A 11 -10.28 -10.96 -10.05
N ILE A 12 -10.62 -10.32 -11.17
CA ILE A 12 -10.42 -8.86 -11.30
C ILE A 12 -11.27 -8.06 -10.33
N TYR A 13 -12.49 -8.53 -10.03
CA TYR A 13 -13.31 -7.92 -8.98
C TYR A 13 -12.60 -7.98 -7.62
N LEU A 14 -12.06 -9.14 -7.23
CA LEU A 14 -11.28 -9.28 -6.00
C LEU A 14 -10.03 -8.41 -6.02
N THR A 15 -9.31 -8.35 -7.15
CA THR A 15 -8.17 -7.43 -7.32
C THR A 15 -8.59 -5.99 -7.01
N CYS A 16 -9.71 -5.51 -7.56
CA CYS A 16 -10.19 -4.15 -7.31
C CYS A 16 -10.60 -3.92 -5.85
N VAL A 17 -11.23 -4.90 -5.19
CA VAL A 17 -11.60 -4.80 -3.77
C VAL A 17 -10.34 -4.67 -2.92
N PHE A 18 -9.37 -5.57 -3.07
CA PHE A 18 -8.13 -5.52 -2.29
C PHE A 18 -7.30 -4.28 -2.59
N PHE A 19 -7.26 -3.83 -3.85
CA PHE A 19 -6.63 -2.57 -4.24
C PHE A 19 -7.25 -1.37 -3.51
N THR A 20 -8.59 -1.31 -3.45
CA THR A 20 -9.31 -0.20 -2.79
C THR A 20 -9.06 -0.20 -1.28
N VAL A 21 -9.14 -1.37 -0.65
CA VAL A 21 -8.83 -1.53 0.79
C VAL A 21 -7.37 -1.16 1.08
N PHE A 22 -6.45 -1.57 0.20
CA PHE A 22 -5.04 -1.23 0.33
C PHE A 22 -4.82 0.28 0.26
N ILE A 23 -5.33 0.99 -0.75
CA ILE A 23 -5.19 2.45 -0.84
C ILE A 23 -5.79 3.14 0.38
N GLY A 24 -6.99 2.75 0.80
CA GLY A 24 -7.64 3.32 1.98
C GLY A 24 -6.79 3.18 3.23
N SER A 25 -6.32 1.96 3.52
CA SER A 25 -5.41 1.71 4.65
C SER A 25 -4.06 2.42 4.50
N TYR A 26 -3.54 2.58 3.28
CA TYR A 26 -2.29 3.26 3.00
C TYR A 26 -2.35 4.76 3.33
N ILE A 27 -3.46 5.43 2.97
CA ILE A 27 -3.70 6.84 3.30
C ILE A 27 -3.74 7.02 4.83
N VAL A 28 -4.51 6.19 5.52
CA VAL A 28 -4.62 6.22 6.98
C VAL A 28 -3.26 5.95 7.63
N LYS A 29 -2.50 4.98 7.11
CA LYS A 29 -1.15 4.63 7.58
C LYS A 29 -0.18 5.81 7.49
N ILE A 30 -0.11 6.46 6.32
CA ILE A 30 0.72 7.67 6.14
C ILE A 30 0.28 8.78 7.10
N GLY A 31 -1.04 9.02 7.21
CA GLY A 31 -1.59 10.03 8.11
C GLY A 31 -1.22 9.78 9.57
N MET A 32 -1.37 8.56 10.06
CA MET A 32 -1.03 8.17 11.43
C MET A 32 0.47 8.34 11.71
N ILE A 33 1.33 7.88 10.81
CA ILE A 33 2.79 7.99 10.98
C ILE A 33 3.22 9.47 11.07
N ASN A 34 2.67 10.33 10.21
CA ASN A 34 2.98 11.76 10.20
C ASN A 34 2.40 12.54 11.39
N GLN A 35 1.52 11.94 12.19
CA GLN A 35 1.05 12.57 13.42
C GLN A 35 2.15 12.60 14.49
N PHE A 36 3.00 11.57 14.56
CA PHE A 36 4.04 11.46 15.60
C PHE A 36 5.17 12.46 15.43
N PHE A 37 5.58 12.74 14.20
CA PHE A 37 6.82 13.47 13.93
C PHE A 37 6.57 14.88 13.41
N ASP A 38 7.37 15.81 13.90
CA ASP A 38 7.48 17.14 13.32
C ASP A 38 8.10 17.07 11.92
N ALA A 39 7.53 17.81 10.96
CA ALA A 39 7.90 17.70 9.55
C ALA A 39 9.31 18.26 9.25
N GLU A 40 9.78 19.24 10.01
CA GLU A 40 11.07 19.89 9.78
C GLU A 40 12.18 19.17 10.54
N THR A 41 11.93 18.82 11.79
CA THR A 41 12.98 18.30 12.69
C THR A 41 13.00 16.78 12.78
N MET A 42 11.94 16.09 12.32
CA MET A 42 11.74 14.64 12.51
C MET A 42 11.92 14.22 13.99
N SER A 43 11.59 15.14 14.89
CA SER A 43 11.50 14.92 16.34
C SER A 43 10.06 14.52 16.70
N LEU A 44 9.89 13.86 17.84
CA LEU A 44 8.56 13.54 18.35
C LEU A 44 7.82 14.84 18.67
N LYS A 45 6.56 14.97 18.26
CA LYS A 45 5.79 16.19 18.58
C LYS A 45 5.56 16.31 20.09
N PRO A 46 5.52 17.55 20.63
CA PRO A 46 5.32 17.80 22.06
C PRO A 46 4.06 17.15 22.66
N ILE A 47 3.01 16.95 21.86
CA ILE A 47 1.75 16.31 22.27
C ILE A 47 1.97 14.87 22.77
N PHE A 48 3.07 14.23 22.34
CA PHE A 48 3.43 12.87 22.69
C PHE A 48 4.54 12.80 23.75
N GLU A 49 5.06 13.93 24.22
CA GLU A 49 6.06 13.97 25.29
C GLU A 49 5.41 13.67 26.64
N GLY A 50 5.98 12.71 27.38
CA GLY A 50 5.46 12.30 28.69
C GLY A 50 4.17 11.48 28.66
N VAL A 51 3.68 11.11 27.47
CA VAL A 51 2.49 10.26 27.29
C VAL A 51 2.91 8.81 27.02
N GLU A 52 2.16 7.84 27.57
CA GLU A 52 2.35 6.43 27.25
C GLU A 52 1.98 6.14 25.79
N LEU A 53 2.99 5.93 24.95
CA LEU A 53 2.83 5.68 23.52
C LEU A 53 2.26 4.29 23.19
N GLN A 54 2.21 3.39 24.16
CA GLN A 54 1.75 2.02 23.98
C GLN A 54 0.34 1.95 23.38
N SER A 55 -0.58 2.75 23.93
CA SER A 55 -1.95 2.84 23.43
C SER A 55 -1.99 3.34 21.98
N ALA A 56 -1.16 4.33 21.64
CA ALA A 56 -1.07 4.84 20.28
C ALA A 56 -0.59 3.76 19.30
N PHE A 57 0.45 2.99 19.66
CA PHE A 57 0.92 1.87 18.84
C PHE A 57 -0.12 0.76 18.68
N LEU A 58 -0.87 0.43 19.75
CA LEU A 58 -1.96 -0.54 19.66
C LEU A 58 -3.06 -0.09 18.70
N THR A 59 -3.38 1.21 18.65
CA THR A 59 -4.34 1.74 17.66
C THR A 59 -3.84 1.69 16.21
N MET A 60 -2.52 1.70 15.99
CA MET A 60 -1.93 1.60 14.65
C MET A 60 -1.95 0.18 14.10
N LEU A 61 -1.89 -0.84 14.98
CA LEU A 61 -1.83 -2.25 14.61
C LEU A 61 -2.84 -2.65 13.52
N PRO A 62 -4.17 -2.43 13.66
CA PRO A 62 -5.12 -2.83 12.64
C PRO A 62 -4.86 -2.18 11.27
N VAL A 63 -4.42 -0.93 11.23
CA VAL A 63 -4.13 -0.21 9.98
C VAL A 63 -2.94 -0.83 9.26
N PHE A 64 -1.86 -1.13 9.99
CA PHE A 64 -0.68 -1.79 9.42
C PHE A 64 -1.01 -3.20 8.95
N THR A 65 -1.73 -3.98 9.75
CA THR A 65 -2.13 -5.34 9.40
C THR A 65 -3.02 -5.38 8.16
N VAL A 66 -4.06 -4.53 8.10
CA VAL A 66 -4.93 -4.44 6.92
C VAL A 66 -4.13 -4.02 5.69
N SER A 67 -3.21 -3.05 5.83
CA SER A 67 -2.38 -2.60 4.71
C SER A 67 -1.49 -3.71 4.16
N VAL A 68 -0.80 -4.47 5.02
CA VAL A 68 0.05 -5.60 4.61
C VAL A 68 -0.77 -6.68 3.91
N ILE A 69 -1.86 -7.14 4.54
CA ILE A 69 -2.68 -8.23 4.01
C ILE A 69 -3.31 -7.83 2.68
N SER A 70 -3.91 -6.64 2.61
CA SER A 70 -4.58 -6.17 1.40
C SER A 70 -3.61 -5.97 0.23
N PHE A 71 -2.39 -5.50 0.48
CA PHE A 71 -1.37 -5.39 -0.57
C PHE A 71 -0.97 -6.76 -1.12
N ILE A 72 -0.67 -7.73 -0.25
CA ILE A 72 -0.29 -9.08 -0.67
C ILE A 72 -1.43 -9.72 -1.47
N CYS A 73 -2.66 -9.65 -0.97
CA CYS A 73 -3.84 -10.16 -1.68
C CYS A 73 -4.03 -9.46 -3.04
N PHE A 74 -3.88 -8.13 -3.10
CA PHE A 74 -3.97 -7.36 -4.34
C PHE A 74 -2.99 -7.88 -5.40
N ILE A 75 -1.71 -8.03 -5.04
CA ILE A 75 -0.68 -8.53 -5.97
C ILE A 75 -0.97 -9.97 -6.39
N LEU A 76 -1.33 -10.85 -5.47
CA LEU A 76 -1.64 -12.26 -5.79
C LEU A 76 -2.84 -12.38 -6.74
N PHE A 77 -3.93 -11.65 -6.50
CA PHE A 77 -5.08 -11.67 -7.39
C PHE A 77 -4.78 -11.03 -8.75
N LEU A 78 -3.97 -9.96 -8.78
CA LEU A 78 -3.54 -9.35 -10.03
C LEU A 78 -2.72 -10.35 -10.88
N LEU A 79 -1.77 -11.06 -10.27
CA LEU A 79 -0.98 -12.10 -10.95
C LEU A 79 -1.87 -13.26 -11.41
N ALA A 80 -2.78 -13.73 -10.57
CA ALA A 80 -3.74 -14.77 -10.94
C ALA A 80 -4.61 -14.34 -12.13
N TYR A 81 -5.03 -13.06 -12.18
CA TYR A 81 -5.80 -12.52 -13.29
C TYR A 81 -5.03 -12.58 -14.61
N PHE A 82 -3.73 -12.27 -14.60
CA PHE A 82 -2.89 -12.38 -15.78
C PHE A 82 -2.82 -13.79 -16.35
N VAL A 83 -2.67 -14.78 -15.47
CA VAL A 83 -2.60 -16.19 -15.86
C VAL A 83 -3.94 -16.68 -16.44
N VAL A 84 -5.06 -16.29 -15.83
CA VAL A 84 -6.40 -16.78 -16.22
C VAL A 84 -6.97 -16.03 -17.43
N ALA A 85 -6.80 -14.71 -17.50
CA ALA A 85 -7.44 -13.89 -18.52
C ALA A 85 -6.69 -13.86 -19.85
N ARG A 86 -5.43 -14.31 -19.91
CA ARG A 86 -4.57 -14.35 -21.11
C ARG A 86 -4.64 -13.05 -21.94
N ILE A 87 -4.58 -11.92 -21.27
CA ILE A 87 -4.81 -10.60 -21.89
C ILE A 87 -3.62 -10.24 -22.77
N ASN A 88 -3.92 -9.83 -24.00
CA ASN A 88 -2.92 -9.19 -24.85
C ASN A 88 -2.80 -7.70 -24.47
N LEU A 89 -1.80 -7.38 -23.64
CA LEU A 89 -1.52 -6.02 -23.17
C LEU A 89 -1.32 -5.01 -24.31
N ARG A 90 -0.91 -5.46 -25.51
CA ARG A 90 -0.72 -4.61 -26.69
C ARG A 90 -2.00 -3.94 -27.18
N ASN A 91 -3.16 -4.52 -26.88
CA ASN A 91 -4.45 -4.02 -27.34
C ASN A 91 -5.15 -3.12 -26.31
N GLU A 92 -4.72 -3.16 -25.05
CA GLU A 92 -5.33 -2.43 -23.93
C GLU A 92 -4.25 -1.54 -23.28
N GLY A 93 -3.87 -0.46 -23.98
CA GLY A 93 -2.75 0.40 -23.60
C GLY A 93 -2.87 1.02 -22.20
N TRP A 94 -4.07 1.42 -21.76
CA TRP A 94 -4.31 1.86 -20.38
C TRP A 94 -3.95 0.78 -19.35
N PHE A 95 -4.32 -0.48 -19.61
CA PHE A 95 -4.07 -1.57 -18.69
C PHE A 95 -2.58 -1.92 -18.64
N PHE A 96 -1.88 -1.82 -19.77
CA PHE A 96 -0.43 -1.92 -19.79
C PHE A 96 0.25 -0.86 -18.89
N ILE A 97 -0.19 0.40 -18.98
CA ILE A 97 0.34 1.48 -18.13
C ILE A 97 0.06 1.21 -16.64
N ILE A 98 -1.15 0.78 -16.29
CA ILE A 98 -1.50 0.40 -14.91
C ILE A 98 -0.51 -0.63 -14.37
N VAL A 99 -0.22 -1.66 -15.18
CA VAL A 99 0.62 -2.78 -14.78
C VAL A 99 2.08 -2.37 -14.65
N LEU A 100 2.55 -1.50 -15.54
CA LEU A 100 3.87 -0.90 -15.44
C LEU A 100 4.01 -0.09 -14.15
N LEU A 101 3.02 0.75 -13.82
CA LEU A 101 3.02 1.51 -12.56
C LEU A 101 3.08 0.58 -11.34
N ILE A 102 2.32 -0.52 -11.34
CA ILE A 102 2.35 -1.51 -10.26
C ILE A 102 3.73 -2.17 -10.17
N ILE A 103 4.30 -2.61 -11.29
CA ILE A 103 5.63 -3.26 -11.31
C ILE A 103 6.72 -2.31 -10.80
N VAL A 104 6.68 -1.04 -11.17
CA VAL A 104 7.67 -0.05 -10.72
C VAL A 104 7.52 0.29 -9.24
N THR A 105 6.29 0.38 -8.73
CA THR A 105 6.03 0.76 -7.32
C THR A 105 6.14 -0.42 -6.35
N THR A 106 5.85 -1.64 -6.78
CA THR A 106 5.78 -2.84 -5.92
C THR A 106 7.08 -3.14 -5.16
N PRO A 107 8.30 -3.08 -5.75
CA PRO A 107 9.54 -3.37 -5.03
C PRO A 107 9.75 -2.47 -3.82
N PHE A 108 9.38 -1.20 -3.92
CA PHE A 108 9.52 -0.23 -2.85
C PHE A 108 8.49 -0.44 -1.75
N GLU A 109 7.24 -0.73 -2.11
CA GLU A 109 6.23 -1.08 -1.11
C GLU A 109 6.57 -2.39 -0.40
N LEU A 110 7.02 -3.42 -1.13
CA LEU A 110 7.51 -4.67 -0.53
C LEU A 110 8.68 -4.43 0.42
N TYR A 111 9.61 -3.56 0.05
CA TYR A 111 10.72 -3.20 0.94
C TYR A 111 10.23 -2.56 2.25
N LEU A 112 9.29 -1.61 2.19
CA LEU A 112 8.71 -1.00 3.39
C LEU A 112 7.96 -2.03 4.23
N LEU A 113 7.17 -2.89 3.60
CA LEU A 113 6.36 -3.90 4.28
C LEU A 113 7.23 -4.95 4.99
N LEU A 114 8.20 -5.52 4.27
CA LEU A 114 9.07 -6.59 4.78
C LEU A 114 10.05 -6.08 5.84
N LYS A 115 10.61 -4.88 5.66
CA LYS A 115 11.64 -4.36 6.56
C LYS A 115 11.06 -3.68 7.81
N TYR A 116 9.91 -3.02 7.68
CA TYR A 116 9.35 -2.21 8.77
C TYR A 116 7.97 -2.69 9.21
N ASP A 117 6.98 -2.76 8.32
CA ASP A 117 5.57 -2.92 8.73
C ASP A 117 5.31 -4.28 9.40
N ILE A 118 5.87 -5.38 8.88
CA ILE A 118 5.73 -6.71 9.49
C ILE A 118 6.43 -6.77 10.86
N ASN A 119 7.62 -6.19 10.96
CA ASN A 119 8.38 -6.17 12.21
C ASN A 119 7.67 -5.33 13.28
N LEU A 120 7.08 -4.19 12.90
CA LEU A 120 6.24 -3.37 13.77
C LEU A 120 5.03 -4.16 14.27
N ILE A 121 4.31 -4.84 13.37
CA ILE A 121 3.15 -5.69 13.74
C ILE A 121 3.58 -6.77 14.74
N GLN A 122 4.66 -7.50 14.47
CA GLN A 122 5.15 -8.56 15.35
C GLN A 122 5.51 -8.05 16.74
N LYS A 123 6.21 -6.91 16.82
CA LYS A 123 6.65 -6.32 18.09
C LYS A 123 5.50 -5.74 18.91
N ILE A 124 4.50 -5.15 18.25
CA ILE A 124 3.30 -4.68 18.94
C ILE A 124 2.48 -5.87 19.45
N PHE A 125 2.39 -6.96 18.67
CA PHE A 125 1.62 -8.15 19.03
C PHE A 125 2.27 -8.99 20.15
N SER A 126 3.60 -9.04 20.22
CA SER A 126 4.33 -9.80 21.25
C SER A 126 4.30 -9.15 22.64
N ASN A 127 3.61 -8.02 22.81
CA ASN A 127 3.54 -7.24 24.06
C ASN A 127 4.90 -6.77 24.61
N GLU A 128 5.98 -6.89 23.83
CA GLU A 128 7.31 -6.33 24.11
C GLU A 128 7.41 -4.89 23.59
N ILE A 129 6.50 -4.02 24.04
CA ILE A 129 6.37 -2.67 23.50
C ILE A 129 7.46 -1.78 24.11
N ASN A 130 8.64 -1.83 23.52
CA ASN A 130 9.65 -0.78 23.71
C ASN A 130 9.29 0.40 22.80
N SER A 131 8.57 1.37 23.35
CA SER A 131 8.07 2.55 22.63
C SER A 131 9.17 3.33 21.90
N ASN A 132 10.37 3.44 22.47
CA ASN A 132 11.50 4.15 21.85
C ASN A 132 12.00 3.41 20.61
N TYR A 133 12.07 2.08 20.68
CA TYR A 133 12.46 1.26 19.54
C TYR A 133 11.43 1.34 18.40
N LEU A 134 10.14 1.28 18.72
CA LEU A 134 9.06 1.39 17.73
C LEU A 134 9.01 2.79 17.08
N LEU A 135 9.22 3.85 17.86
CA LEU A 135 9.35 5.20 17.33
C LEU A 135 10.52 5.31 16.34
N GLU A 136 11.68 4.78 16.71
CA GLU A 136 12.86 4.81 15.84
C GLU A 136 12.62 4.02 14.55
N MET A 137 11.93 2.87 14.63
CA MET A 137 11.52 2.12 13.44
C MET A 137 10.58 2.93 12.53
N LEU A 138 9.58 3.61 13.09
CA LEU A 138 8.67 4.48 12.32
C LEU A 138 9.43 5.64 11.67
N LYS A 139 10.36 6.26 12.39
CA LYS A 139 11.22 7.33 11.86
C LYS A 139 12.07 6.82 10.70
N GLN A 140 12.74 5.69 10.87
CA GLN A 140 13.55 5.08 9.81
C GLN A 140 12.71 4.70 8.59
N ARG A 141 11.48 4.21 8.79
CA ARG A 141 10.53 3.91 7.71
C ARG A 141 10.21 5.14 6.87
N ILE A 142 10.04 6.32 7.49
CA ILE A 142 9.82 7.59 6.76
C ILE A 142 11.07 7.98 5.98
N VAL A 143 12.24 7.98 6.63
CA VAL A 143 13.47 8.56 6.07
C VAL A 143 14.07 7.70 4.97
N VAL A 144 14.00 6.37 5.08
CA VAL A 144 14.74 5.44 4.20
C VAL A 144 14.36 5.54 2.72
N LEU A 145 13.09 5.84 2.41
CA LEU A 145 12.63 6.07 1.04
C LEU A 145 12.16 7.52 0.81
N GLY A 146 12.29 8.39 1.81
CA GLY A 146 11.92 9.80 1.72
C GLY A 146 10.51 10.02 1.14
N PRO A 147 10.38 10.72 -0.01
CA PRO A 147 9.07 11.06 -0.59
C PRO A 147 8.37 9.87 -1.28
N PHE A 148 9.02 8.72 -1.39
CA PHE A 148 8.51 7.60 -2.18
C PHE A 148 7.12 7.08 -1.75
N PRO A 149 6.75 7.01 -0.46
CA PRO A 149 5.38 6.65 -0.07
C PRO A 149 4.31 7.56 -0.69
N LEU A 150 4.58 8.85 -0.85
CA LEU A 150 3.66 9.77 -1.52
C LEU A 150 3.63 9.53 -3.03
N ILE A 151 4.79 9.25 -3.65
CA ILE A 151 4.88 8.89 -5.08
C ILE A 151 4.05 7.61 -5.35
N ILE A 152 4.14 6.60 -4.48
CA ILE A 152 3.31 5.38 -4.55
C ILE A 152 1.83 5.75 -4.49
N LEU A 153 1.43 6.56 -3.50
CA LEU A 153 0.05 6.97 -3.33
C LEU A 153 -0.52 7.67 -4.58
N PHE A 154 0.20 8.66 -5.12
CA PHE A 154 -0.22 9.36 -6.33
C PHE A 154 -0.22 8.45 -7.57
N SER A 155 0.74 7.53 -7.68
CA SER A 155 0.75 6.53 -8.76
C SER A 155 -0.51 5.67 -8.73
N TYR A 156 -0.98 5.29 -7.55
CA TYR A 156 -2.21 4.50 -7.42
C TYR A 156 -3.49 5.31 -7.68
N PHE A 157 -3.51 6.62 -7.42
CA PHE A 157 -4.60 7.47 -7.89
C PHE A 157 -4.63 7.57 -9.42
N ILE A 158 -3.47 7.61 -10.08
CA ILE A 158 -3.39 7.55 -11.55
C ILE A 158 -3.95 6.22 -12.07
N ILE A 159 -3.72 5.10 -11.39
CA ILE A 159 -4.32 3.82 -11.76
C ILE A 159 -5.85 3.89 -11.73
N ILE A 160 -6.44 4.50 -10.69
CA ILE A 160 -7.91 4.68 -10.60
C ILE A 160 -8.40 5.48 -11.81
N PHE A 161 -7.74 6.60 -12.13
CA PHE A 161 -8.06 7.42 -13.30
C PHE A 161 -8.01 6.60 -14.60
N LEU A 162 -6.91 5.87 -14.84
CA LEU A 162 -6.73 5.02 -16.03
C LEU A 162 -7.77 3.90 -16.11
N ALA A 163 -8.17 3.31 -14.98
CA ALA A 163 -9.16 2.24 -14.93
C ALA A 163 -10.58 2.73 -15.24
N ILE A 164 -10.93 3.96 -14.85
CA ILE A 164 -12.25 4.58 -15.10
C ILE A 164 -12.35 5.04 -16.56
N PHE A 165 -11.42 5.89 -17.00
CA PHE A 165 -11.50 6.52 -18.32
C PHE A 165 -11.00 5.63 -19.46
N LYS A 166 -10.13 4.65 -19.14
CA LYS A 166 -9.55 3.71 -20.10
C LYS A 166 -9.01 4.40 -21.36
N PRO A 167 -8.16 5.45 -21.21
CA PRO A 167 -7.58 6.13 -22.37
C PRO A 167 -6.77 5.13 -23.21
N LEU A 168 -6.54 5.40 -24.49
CA LEU A 168 -5.70 4.52 -25.34
C LEU A 168 -6.25 3.10 -25.55
N ARG A 169 -7.53 2.84 -25.24
CA ARG A 169 -8.21 1.64 -25.71
C ARG A 169 -8.35 1.72 -27.23
N LYS A 170 -7.72 0.80 -27.96
CA LYS A 170 -7.93 0.71 -29.41
C LYS A 170 -9.41 0.43 -29.67
N ARG A 171 -10.08 1.36 -30.34
CA ARG A 171 -11.37 1.10 -30.98
C ARG A 171 -11.03 0.38 -32.28
N ILE A 172 -11.25 -0.93 -32.29
CA ILE A 172 -11.31 -1.70 -33.55
C ILE A 172 -12.72 -1.50 -34.09
#